data_AF-A0A4Y8SL68-F1
#
_entry.id   AF-A0A4Y8SL68-F1
#
_cell.length_a   1.000
_cell.length_b   1.000
_cell.length_c   1.000
_cell.angle_alpha   90.00
_cell.angle_beta   90.00
_cell.angle_gamma   90.00
#
_symmetry.space_group_name_H-M   'P 1'
#
loop_
_entity.id
_entity.type
_entity.pdbx_description
1 polymer ?
#
loop_
_entity_poly.entity_id
_entity_poly.type
_entity_poly.pdbx_seq_one_letter_code
_entity_poly.pdbx_strand_id
1 'polypeptide(L)'
;MNDTPSLLRKMLLWALGLVVVLPVMLLAGYACLAAMIIIPAMSFEKLDDPWEYHLARLGAVVVVAMGLLGLRAGGRLYRHFLRSTQAPAWARSAWLGLACGTAANLVFLGWLPRLEQHELILLGWPLIGSVAFALLLLGARHRRHETPH
;
A
#
# COMPACT_ATOMS: atom_id res chain seq x y z
N MET A 1 -17.45 -15.32 22.30
CA MET A 1 -17.36 -16.14 21.07
C MET A 1 -15.93 -16.05 20.55
N ASN A 2 -15.27 -17.18 20.35
CA ASN A 2 -13.92 -17.21 19.76
C ASN A 2 -14.04 -16.90 18.26
N ASP A 3 -13.79 -15.65 17.87
CA ASP A 3 -13.82 -15.16 16.48
C ASP A 3 -12.59 -15.60 15.67
N THR A 4 -12.25 -16.88 15.77
CA THR A 4 -11.16 -17.49 14.99
C THR A 4 -11.60 -17.67 13.53
N PRO A 5 -10.81 -17.18 12.55
CA PRO A 5 -11.14 -17.36 11.14
C PRO A 5 -11.21 -18.84 10.77
N SER A 6 -12.22 -19.21 9.97
CA SER A 6 -12.34 -20.55 9.40
C SER A 6 -11.09 -20.94 8.60
N LEU A 7 -10.81 -22.24 8.49
CA LEU A 7 -9.65 -22.76 7.76
C LEU A 7 -9.56 -22.20 6.33
N LEU A 8 -10.67 -22.15 5.61
CA LEU A 8 -10.75 -21.61 4.26
C LEU A 8 -10.40 -20.12 4.21
N ARG A 9 -10.86 -19.34 5.20
CA ARG A 9 -10.51 -17.92 5.31
C ARG A 9 -9.05 -17.70 5.68
N LYS A 10 -8.47 -18.55 6.53
CA LYS A 10 -7.02 -18.57 6.80
C LYS A 10 -6.22 -18.85 5.53
N MET A 11 -6.60 -19.86 4.75
CA MET A 11 -5.95 -20.18 3.48
C MET A 11 -6.04 -19.02 2.50
N LEU A 12 -7.21 -18.37 2.40
CA LEU A 12 -7.42 -17.23 1.51
C LEU A 12 -6.60 -16.00 1.95
N LEU A 13 -6.46 -15.76 3.25
CA LEU A 13 -5.57 -14.74 3.80
C LEU A 13 -4.10 -15.06 3.54
N TRP A 14 -3.69 -16.32 3.67
CA TRP A 14 -2.34 -16.76 3.31
C TRP A 14 -2.06 -16.55 1.81
N ALA A 15 -3.01 -16.92 0.95
CA ALA A 15 -2.93 -16.66 -0.49
C ALA A 15 -2.83 -15.16 -0.79
N LEU A 16 -3.65 -14.31 -0.15
CA LEU A 16 -3.54 -12.85 -0.25
C LEU A 16 -2.15 -12.35 0.17
N GLY A 17 -1.60 -12.93 1.25
CA GLY A 17 -0.26 -12.64 1.73
C GLY A 17 0.82 -12.97 0.71
N LEU A 18 0.80 -14.19 0.18
CA LEU A 18 1.80 -14.70 -0.74
C LEU A 18 1.70 -14.05 -2.13
N VAL A 19 0.49 -13.89 -2.65
CA VAL A 19 0.25 -13.44 -4.02
C VAL A 19 0.22 -11.93 -4.13
N VAL A 20 -0.17 -11.21 -3.08
CA VAL A 20 -0.38 -9.76 -3.16
C VAL A 20 0.51 -8.99 -2.20
N VAL A 21 0.46 -9.28 -0.90
CA VAL A 21 1.20 -8.49 0.10
C VAL A 21 2.71 -8.63 -0.09
N LEU A 22 3.22 -9.85 -0.27
CA LEU A 22 4.65 -10.12 -0.41
C LEU A 22 5.24 -9.47 -1.67
N PRO A 23 4.66 -9.63 -2.88
CA PRO A 23 5.15 -8.94 -4.08
C PRO A 23 5.09 -7.42 -3.96
N VAL A 24 4.01 -6.87 -3.37
CA VAL A 24 3.88 -5.42 -3.17
C VAL A 24 4.93 -4.90 -2.19
N MET A 25 5.23 -5.62 -1.11
CA MET A 25 6.28 -5.25 -0.17
C MET A 25 7.68 -5.35 -0.81
N LEU A 26 7.93 -6.36 -1.64
CA LEU A 26 9.21 -6.50 -2.35
C LEU A 26 9.39 -5.37 -3.37
N LEU A 27 8.38 -5.11 -4.20
CA LEU A 27 8.42 -4.05 -5.21
C LEU A 27 8.60 -2.68 -4.56
N ALA A 28 7.85 -2.40 -3.51
CA ALA A 28 7.94 -1.13 -2.83
C ALA A 28 9.24 -0.99 -2.02
N GLY A 29 9.78 -2.08 -1.48
CA GLY A 29 11.10 -2.11 -0.86
C GLY A 29 12.20 -1.78 -1.88
N TYR A 30 12.16 -2.40 -3.06
CA TYR A 30 13.08 -2.11 -4.15
C TYR A 30 12.96 -0.64 -4.62
N ALA A 31 11.74 -0.16 -4.85
CA ALA A 31 11.50 1.23 -5.25
C ALA A 31 11.95 2.23 -4.18
N CYS A 32 11.76 1.92 -2.90
CA CYS A 32 12.23 2.76 -1.80
C CYS A 32 13.76 2.79 -1.71
N LEU A 33 14.42 1.65 -1.95
CA LEU A 33 15.88 1.57 -2.02
C LEU A 33 16.42 2.40 -3.20
N ALA A 34 15.81 2.26 -4.38
CA ALA A 34 16.14 3.05 -5.57
C ALA A 34 15.94 4.55 -5.31
N ALA A 35 14.84 4.95 -4.67
CA ALA A 35 14.58 6.33 -4.29
C ALA A 35 15.63 6.86 -3.31
N MET A 36 16.08 6.06 -2.33
CA MET A 36 17.15 6.45 -1.40
C MET A 36 18.50 6.66 -2.09
N ILE A 37 18.74 6.07 -3.27
CA ILE A 37 19.96 6.30 -4.05
C ILE A 37 19.80 7.52 -4.95
N ILE A 38 18.64 7.66 -5.58
CA ILE A 38 18.36 8.72 -6.57
C ILE A 38 18.17 10.09 -5.91
N ILE A 39 17.46 10.18 -4.77
CA ILE A 39 17.16 11.46 -4.10
C ILE A 39 18.47 12.17 -3.65
N PRO A 40 19.43 11.50 -3.00
CA PRO A 40 20.73 12.11 -2.70
C PRO A 40 21.55 12.41 -3.94
N ALA A 41 21.56 11.53 -4.95
CA ALA A 41 22.31 11.75 -6.19
C ALA A 41 21.85 13.03 -6.91
N MET A 42 20.55 13.31 -6.91
CA MET A 42 20.01 14.56 -7.42
C MET A 42 20.41 15.76 -6.53
N SER A 43 20.59 15.58 -5.22
CA SER A 43 20.95 16.67 -4.28
C SER A 43 22.33 17.30 -4.54
N PHE A 44 23.19 16.62 -5.32
CA PHE A 44 24.52 17.11 -5.69
C PHE A 44 24.55 17.87 -7.03
N GLU A 45 23.43 17.99 -7.75
CA GLU A 45 23.31 18.86 -8.92
C GLU A 45 23.17 20.34 -8.49
N LYS A 46 23.74 21.23 -9.29
CA LYS A 46 24.12 22.61 -8.95
C LYS A 46 22.93 23.45 -8.46
N LEU A 47 23.24 24.44 -7.61
CA LEU A 47 22.28 25.43 -7.08
C LEU A 47 21.54 26.28 -8.14
N ASP A 48 21.95 26.16 -9.42
CA ASP A 48 21.32 26.82 -10.58
C ASP A 48 20.24 25.96 -11.27
N ASP A 49 19.89 24.79 -10.70
CA ASP A 49 18.85 23.93 -11.25
C ASP A 49 17.48 24.66 -11.27
N PRO A 50 16.70 24.53 -12.35
CA PRO A 50 15.36 25.13 -12.44
C PRO A 50 14.46 24.71 -11.27
N TRP A 51 13.63 25.63 -10.78
CA TRP A 51 12.67 25.41 -9.69
C TRP A 51 11.80 24.15 -9.86
N GLU A 52 11.52 23.78 -11.11
CA GLU A 52 10.79 22.56 -11.48
C GLU A 52 11.47 21.27 -10.98
N TYR A 53 12.81 21.20 -10.96
CA TYR A 53 13.55 20.06 -10.44
C TYR A 53 13.45 19.94 -8.91
N HIS A 54 13.45 21.07 -8.20
CA HIS A 54 13.21 21.08 -6.75
C HIS A 54 11.78 20.61 -6.42
N LEU A 55 10.78 21.03 -7.21
CA LEU A 55 9.41 20.57 -7.07
C LEU A 55 9.27 19.06 -7.32
N ALA A 56 9.94 18.53 -8.35
CA ALA A 56 9.95 17.10 -8.65
C ALA A 56 10.58 16.27 -7.53
N ARG A 57 11.69 16.73 -6.93
CA ARG A 57 12.34 16.08 -5.78
C ARG A 57 11.42 16.06 -4.56
N LEU A 58 10.80 17.20 -4.24
CA LEU A 58 9.89 17.31 -3.09
C LEU A 58 8.63 16.45 -3.30
N GLY A 59 8.12 16.42 -4.53
CA GLY A 59 7.05 15.51 -4.95
C GLY A 59 7.44 14.04 -4.77
N ALA A 60 8.64 13.64 -5.21
CA ALA A 60 9.13 12.26 -5.05
C ALA A 60 9.22 11.85 -3.57
N VAL A 61 9.73 12.74 -2.69
CA VAL A 61 9.78 12.50 -1.24
C VAL A 61 8.38 12.30 -0.66
N VAL A 62 7.42 13.16 -1.03
CA VAL A 62 6.02 13.05 -0.57
C VAL A 62 5.38 11.74 -1.04
N VAL A 63 5.59 11.37 -2.31
CA VAL A 63 5.05 10.12 -2.88
C VAL A 63 5.65 8.90 -2.17
N VAL A 64 6.96 8.88 -1.90
CA VAL A 64 7.61 7.81 -1.13
C VAL A 64 7.05 7.74 0.29
N ALA A 65 6.89 8.87 0.98
CA ALA A 65 6.31 8.91 2.31
C ALA A 65 4.87 8.37 2.33
N MET A 66 4.03 8.76 1.37
CA MET A 66 2.67 8.24 1.22
C MET A 66 2.65 6.73 0.93
N GLY A 67 3.56 6.26 0.07
CA GLY A 67 3.74 4.84 -0.22
C GLY A 67 4.11 4.03 1.03
N LEU A 68 5.06 4.53 1.83
CA LEU A 68 5.46 3.90 3.11
C LEU A 68 4.31 3.83 4.12
N LEU A 69 3.50 4.89 4.21
CA LEU A 69 2.29 4.89 5.05
C LEU A 69 1.30 3.81 4.60
N GLY A 70 1.10 3.66 3.28
CA GLY A 70 0.27 2.62 2.69
C GLY A 70 0.76 1.21 2.98
N LEU A 71 2.06 0.95 2.79
CA LEU A 71 2.67 -0.35 3.12
C LEU A 71 2.54 -0.68 4.61
N ARG A 72 2.77 0.31 5.48
CA ARG A 72 2.65 0.12 6.93
C ARG A 72 1.22 -0.22 7.31
N ALA A 73 0.22 0.45 6.73
CA ALA A 73 -1.18 0.13 6.94
C ALA A 73 -1.55 -1.25 6.41
N GLY A 74 -1.16 -1.59 5.18
CA GLY A 74 -1.40 -2.90 4.56
C GLY A 74 -0.77 -4.06 5.35
N GLY A 75 0.50 -3.93 5.74
CA GLY A 75 1.19 -4.92 6.56
C GLY A 75 0.57 -5.10 7.95
N ARG A 76 0.11 -4.00 8.57
CA ARG A 76 -0.60 -4.05 9.86
C ARG A 76 -1.97 -4.71 9.71
N LEU A 77 -2.70 -4.44 8.62
CA LEU A 77 -3.99 -5.07 8.31
C LEU A 77 -3.82 -6.56 8.05
N TYR A 78 -2.81 -6.95 7.29
CA TYR A 78 -2.49 -8.35 7.02
C TYR A 78 -2.27 -9.13 8.32
N ARG A 79 -1.36 -8.64 9.18
CA ARG A 79 -1.07 -9.27 10.48
C ARG A 79 -2.29 -9.32 11.39
N HIS A 80 -3.13 -8.28 11.37
CA HIS A 80 -4.37 -8.23 12.13
C HIS A 80 -5.35 -9.28 11.65
N PHE A 81 -5.64 -9.34 10.35
CA PHE A 81 -6.61 -10.28 9.79
C PHE A 81 -6.18 -11.75 9.86
N LEU A 82 -4.87 -12.02 9.91
CA LEU A 82 -4.36 -13.36 10.23
C LEU A 82 -4.75 -13.83 11.65
N ARG A 83 -4.92 -12.90 12.59
CA ARG A 83 -5.17 -13.18 14.01
C ARG A 83 -6.63 -12.97 14.43
N SER A 84 -7.33 -12.01 13.81
CA SER A 84 -8.67 -11.60 14.20
C SER A 84 -9.52 -11.27 12.98
N THR A 85 -10.79 -11.66 13.01
CA THR A 85 -11.75 -11.36 11.94
C THR A 85 -12.51 -10.05 12.14
N GLN A 86 -12.35 -9.44 13.33
CA GLN A 86 -13.02 -8.19 13.69
C GLN A 86 -12.30 -6.98 13.08
N ALA A 87 -13.05 -5.89 12.85
CA ALA A 87 -12.44 -4.66 12.38
C ALA A 87 -11.43 -4.14 13.43
N PRO A 88 -10.26 -3.65 13.04
CA PRO A 88 -9.33 -3.06 14.02
C PRO A 88 -9.89 -1.75 14.60
N ALA A 89 -9.56 -1.43 15.86
CA ALA A 89 -9.91 -0.14 16.47
C ALA A 89 -9.31 1.05 15.69
N TRP A 90 -8.19 0.82 15.00
CA TRP A 90 -7.50 1.76 14.12
C TRP A 90 -7.99 1.69 12.66
N ALA A 91 -9.22 1.23 12.39
CA ALA A 91 -9.76 1.13 11.04
C ALA A 91 -9.74 2.46 10.27
N ARG A 92 -10.00 3.60 10.92
CA ARG A 92 -9.95 4.92 10.25
C ARG A 92 -8.55 5.24 9.71
N SER A 93 -7.51 5.03 10.51
CA SER A 93 -6.14 5.24 10.05
C SER A 93 -5.72 4.20 9.00
N ALA A 94 -6.30 3.00 9.05
CA ALA A 94 -6.08 1.97 8.04
C ALA A 94 -6.59 2.40 6.66
N TRP A 95 -7.80 2.97 6.61
CA TRP A 95 -8.38 3.53 5.38
C TRP A 95 -7.54 4.68 4.82
N LEU A 96 -7.11 5.61 5.68
CA LEU A 96 -6.21 6.69 5.26
C LEU A 96 -4.90 6.14 4.70
N GLY A 97 -4.29 5.15 5.35
CA GLY A 97 -3.08 4.51 4.85
C GLY A 97 -3.30 3.84 3.49
N LEU A 98 -4.38 3.07 3.32
CA LEU A 98 -4.72 2.46 2.03
C LEU A 98 -4.95 3.52 0.93
N ALA A 99 -5.63 4.61 1.25
CA ALA A 99 -5.84 5.72 0.32
C ALA A 99 -4.51 6.40 -0.06
N CYS A 100 -3.62 6.65 0.90
CA CYS A 100 -2.29 7.19 0.65
C CYS A 100 -1.44 6.26 -0.25
N GLY A 101 -1.44 4.96 0.04
CA GLY A 101 -0.73 3.96 -0.79
C GLY A 101 -1.28 3.87 -2.20
N THR A 102 -2.61 3.92 -2.34
CA THR A 102 -3.30 3.93 -3.65
C THR A 102 -2.95 5.19 -4.44
N ALA A 103 -3.02 6.37 -3.80
CA ALA A 103 -2.67 7.63 -4.44
C ALA A 103 -1.20 7.65 -4.88
N ALA A 104 -0.27 7.21 -4.02
CA ALA A 104 1.14 7.11 -4.39
C ALA A 104 1.34 6.18 -5.59
N ASN A 105 0.66 5.04 -5.61
CA ASN A 105 0.72 4.10 -6.74
C ASN A 105 0.19 4.70 -8.05
N LEU A 106 -0.91 5.46 -7.98
CA LEU A 106 -1.48 6.15 -9.15
C LEU A 106 -0.56 7.28 -9.65
N VAL A 107 0.08 8.02 -8.74
CA VAL A 107 1.06 9.05 -9.11
C VAL A 107 2.27 8.41 -9.80
N PHE A 108 2.77 7.28 -9.30
CA PHE A 108 3.81 6.51 -9.97
C PHE A 108 3.39 6.04 -11.36
N LEU A 109 2.17 5.50 -11.51
CA LEU A 109 1.62 5.12 -12.82
C LEU A 109 1.57 6.30 -13.80
N GLY A 110 1.20 7.49 -13.32
CA GLY A 110 1.14 8.70 -14.15
C GLY A 110 2.51 9.28 -14.52
N TRP A 111 3.55 9.00 -13.73
CA TRP A 111 4.92 9.49 -13.97
C TRP A 111 5.74 8.63 -14.94
N LEU A 112 5.31 7.40 -15.25
CA LEU A 112 5.98 6.58 -16.26
C LEU A 112 5.17 6.56 -17.58
N PRO A 113 5.44 7.49 -18.53
CA PRO A 113 4.70 7.61 -19.78
C PRO A 113 4.96 6.48 -20.80
N ARG A 114 5.83 5.50 -20.48
CA ARG A 114 6.17 4.36 -21.35
C ARG A 114 6.16 3.03 -20.58
N LEU A 115 5.13 2.82 -19.77
CA LEU A 115 4.91 1.52 -19.15
C LEU A 115 4.52 0.52 -20.23
N GLU A 116 5.41 -0.42 -20.53
CA GLU A 116 5.06 -1.59 -21.32
C GLU A 116 3.94 -2.37 -20.61
N GLN A 117 3.11 -3.12 -21.34
CA GLN A 117 1.93 -3.82 -20.79
C GLN A 117 2.24 -4.68 -19.56
N HIS A 118 3.46 -5.22 -19.49
CA HIS A 118 3.95 -6.06 -18.40
C HIS A 118 4.26 -5.26 -17.12
N GLU A 119 4.69 -4.01 -17.25
CA GLU A 119 4.94 -3.11 -16.11
C GLU A 119 3.63 -2.60 -15.51
N LEU A 120 2.61 -2.39 -16.36
CA LEU A 120 1.25 -2.03 -15.94
C LEU A 120 0.61 -3.10 -15.06
N ILE A 121 0.89 -4.38 -15.35
CA ILE A 121 0.45 -5.51 -14.52
C ILE A 121 1.14 -5.45 -13.15
N LEU A 122 2.45 -5.26 -13.10
CA LEU A 122 3.22 -5.16 -11.85
C LEU A 122 2.76 -3.97 -10.97
N LEU A 123 2.44 -2.83 -11.58
CA LEU A 123 1.93 -1.64 -10.89
C LEU A 123 0.43 -1.68 -10.57
N GLY A 124 -0.34 -2.58 -11.20
CA GLY A 124 -1.74 -2.85 -10.85
C GLY A 124 -1.89 -3.70 -9.59
N TRP A 125 -0.88 -4.49 -9.24
CA TRP A 125 -0.90 -5.39 -8.09
C TRP A 125 -1.13 -4.71 -6.73
N PRO A 126 -0.49 -3.55 -6.43
CA PRO A 126 -0.80 -2.77 -5.23
C PRO A 126 -2.27 -2.31 -5.13
N LEU A 127 -2.94 -2.08 -6.25
CA LEU A 127 -4.36 -1.72 -6.28
C LEU A 127 -5.23 -2.91 -5.87
N ILE A 128 -4.92 -4.11 -6.39
CA ILE A 128 -5.60 -5.35 -6.01
C ILE A 128 -5.49 -5.57 -4.50
N GLY A 129 -4.31 -5.35 -3.92
CA GLY A 129 -4.10 -5.44 -2.47
C GLY A 129 -4.95 -4.44 -1.69
N SER A 130 -5.01 -3.19 -2.15
CA SER A 130 -5.79 -2.14 -1.51
C SER A 130 -7.29 -2.45 -1.54
N VAL A 131 -7.81 -2.95 -2.67
CA VAL A 131 -9.21 -3.40 -2.81
C VAL A 131 -9.48 -4.60 -1.89
N ALA A 132 -8.60 -5.59 -1.85
CA ALA A 132 -8.78 -6.76 -0.99
C ALA A 132 -8.86 -6.37 0.49
N PHE A 133 -7.99 -5.47 0.96
CA PHE A 133 -8.02 -4.97 2.33
C PHE A 133 -9.23 -4.07 2.61
N ALA A 134 -9.66 -3.26 1.64
CA ALA A 134 -10.88 -2.48 1.72
C ALA A 134 -12.11 -3.40 1.90
N LEU A 135 -12.22 -4.47 1.12
CA LEU A 135 -13.27 -5.48 1.24
C LEU A 135 -13.24 -6.18 2.60
N LEU A 136 -12.06 -6.53 3.12
CA LEU A 136 -11.92 -7.10 4.45
C LEU A 136 -12.39 -6.14 5.55
N LEU A 137 -12.07 -4.84 5.43
CA LEU A 137 -12.52 -3.80 6.36
C LEU A 137 -14.04 -3.59 6.29
N LEU A 138 -14.62 -3.54 5.09
CA LEU A 138 -16.06 -3.42 4.90
C LEU A 138 -16.81 -4.63 5.46
N GLY A 139 -16.36 -5.84 5.15
CA GLY A 139 -16.95 -7.08 5.66
C GLY A 139 -16.76 -7.30 7.16
N ALA A 140 -15.76 -6.66 7.77
CA ALA A 140 -15.58 -6.66 9.22
C ALA A 140 -16.43 -5.59 9.93
N ARG A 141 -16.77 -4.49 9.24
CA ARG A 141 -17.69 -3.46 9.73
C ARG A 141 -19.15 -3.93 9.67
N HIS A 142 -19.56 -4.61 8.60
CA HIS A 142 -20.92 -5.13 8.45
C HIS A 142 -21.28 -6.11 9.58
N ARG A 143 -20.37 -7.04 9.90
CA ARG A 143 -20.51 -7.99 11.01
C ARG A 143 -20.61 -7.34 12.40
N ARG A 144 -20.07 -6.13 12.60
CA ARG A 144 -20.24 -5.38 13.86
C ARG A 144 -21.63 -4.76 13.99
N HIS A 145 -22.33 -4.52 12.89
CA HIS A 145 -23.68 -3.96 12.91
C HIS A 145 -24.76 -5.04 13.04
N GLU A 146 -24.47 -6.27 12.61
CA GLU A 146 -25.38 -7.43 12.74
C GLU A 146 -25.42 -8.04 14.15
N THR A 147 -24.47 -7.69 15.02
CA THR A 147 -24.51 -8.00 16.46
C THR A 147 -24.82 -6.75 17.27
N PRO A 148 -26.07 -6.26 17.28
CA PRO A 148 -26.48 -5.27 18.26
C PRO A 148 -26.52 -5.96 19.63
N HIS A 149 -25.68 -5.48 20.54
CA HIS A 149 -25.86 -5.71 21.97
C HIS A 149 -27.10 -4.98 22.47
#